data_AF-A0A165EV86-F1
#
_entry.id   AF-A0A165EV86-F1
#
_cell.length_a   1.000
_cell.length_b   1.000
_cell.length_c   1.000
_cell.angle_alpha   90.00
_cell.angle_beta   90.00
_cell.angle_gamma   90.00
#
_symmetry.space_group_name_H-M   'P 1'
#
loop_
_entity.id
_entity.type
_entity.pdbx_description
1 polymer ?
#
loop_
_entity_poly.entity_id
_entity_poly.type
_entity_poly.pdbx_seq_one_letter_code
_entity_poly.pdbx_strand_id
1 'polypeptide(L)'
;LKQLEDASHRKFEALEKWDSDCADVIVWLRNNHHKFKIEVFEPPMLCLTVPNSKFVHAVEVCFPSSALKTFIAQCEEDYSLLNQML
;
A
#
# COMPACT_ATOMS: atom_id res chain seq x y z
N LEU A 1 8.56 -5.58 17.45
CA LEU A 1 8.75 -4.31 16.69
C LEU A 1 9.74 -4.52 15.55
N LYS A 2 11.03 -4.81 15.80
CA LYS A 2 12.04 -5.03 14.73
C LYS A 2 11.65 -6.02 13.61
N GLN A 3 11.04 -7.16 13.93
CA GLN A 3 10.64 -8.15 12.90
C GLN A 3 9.49 -7.66 11.99
N LEU A 4 8.61 -6.80 12.50
CA LEU A 4 7.51 -6.22 11.71
C LEU A 4 8.06 -5.16 10.76
N GLU A 5 8.97 -4.32 11.25
CA GLU A 5 9.69 -3.34 10.42
C GLU A 5 10.45 -4.01 9.27
N ASP A 6 11.14 -5.12 9.54
CA ASP A 6 11.88 -5.90 8.55
C ASP A 6 10.98 -6.58 7.50
N ALA A 7 9.77 -7.01 7.88
CA ALA A 7 8.79 -7.54 6.93
C ALA A 7 8.21 -6.44 6.02
N SER A 8 7.85 -5.29 6.60
CA SER A 8 7.33 -4.15 5.84
C SER A 8 8.37 -3.57 4.89
N HIS A 9 9.64 -3.50 5.31
CA HIS A 9 10.73 -3.02 4.47
C HIS A 9 10.93 -3.92 3.23
N ARG A 10 10.97 -5.24 3.42
CA ARG A 10 11.09 -6.20 2.30
C ARG A 10 9.92 -6.14 1.33
N LYS A 11 8.69 -5.93 1.81
CA LYS A 11 7.52 -5.75 0.95
C LYS A 11 7.63 -4.46 0.12
N PHE A 12 8.12 -3.38 0.73
CA PHE A 12 8.34 -2.12 0.02
C PHE A 12 9.44 -2.25 -1.05
N GLU A 13 10.58 -2.88 -0.75
CA GLU A 13 11.63 -3.13 -1.75
C GLU A 13 11.14 -4.01 -2.92
N ALA A 14 10.27 -4.98 -2.64
CA ALA A 14 9.66 -5.81 -3.67
C ALA A 14 8.71 -5.01 -4.57
N LEU A 15 7.93 -4.10 -3.97
CA LEU A 15 7.06 -3.17 -4.70
C LEU A 15 7.87 -2.21 -5.56
N GLU A 16 8.91 -1.57 -5.01
CA GLU A 16 9.75 -0.61 -5.76
C GLU A 16 10.37 -1.24 -7.03
N LYS A 17 10.72 -2.54 -6.97
CA LYS A 17 11.20 -3.30 -8.13
C LYS A 17 10.09 -3.63 -9.14
N TRP A 18 8.84 -3.76 -8.69
CA TRP A 18 7.71 -4.15 -9.53
C TRP A 18 7.00 -2.94 -10.16
N ASP A 19 6.86 -1.85 -9.40
CA ASP A 19 6.15 -0.63 -9.76
C ASP A 19 6.75 0.56 -8.98
N SER A 20 7.73 1.22 -9.61
CA SER A 20 8.43 2.37 -9.04
C SER A 20 7.50 3.56 -8.82
N ASP A 21 6.54 3.78 -9.72
CA ASP A 21 5.60 4.90 -9.63
C ASP A 21 4.72 4.73 -8.39
N CYS A 22 4.22 3.52 -8.14
CA CYS A 22 3.46 3.21 -6.92
C CYS A 22 4.32 3.39 -5.65
N ALA A 23 5.61 3.03 -5.70
CA ALA A 23 6.54 3.25 -4.59
C ALA A 23 6.76 4.74 -4.29
N ASP A 24 6.94 5.57 -5.33
CA ASP A 24 7.08 7.02 -5.19
C ASP A 24 5.84 7.65 -4.54
N VAL A 25 4.65 7.20 -4.94
CA VAL A 25 3.39 7.63 -4.32
C VAL A 25 3.34 7.28 -2.84
N ILE A 26 3.78 6.08 -2.44
CA ILE A 26 3.81 5.68 -1.03
C ILE A 26 4.77 6.55 -0.23
N VAL A 27 5.96 6.83 -0.75
CA VAL A 27 6.93 7.72 -0.11
C VAL A 27 6.34 9.12 0.04
N TRP A 28 5.69 9.64 -1.00
CA TRP A 28 4.99 10.92 -0.93
C TRP A 28 3.89 10.89 0.14
N LEU A 29 3.04 9.87 0.16
CA LEU A 29 1.94 9.73 1.11
C LEU A 29 2.46 9.73 2.56
N ARG A 30 3.50 8.93 2.85
CA ARG A 30 4.15 8.87 4.17
C ARG A 30 4.68 10.23 4.63
N ASN A 31 5.32 10.98 3.73
CA ASN A 31 5.86 12.31 4.02
C ASN A 31 4.75 13.39 4.16
N ASN A 32 3.57 13.13 3.61
CA ASN A 32 2.46 14.08 3.56
C ASN A 32 1.25 13.65 4.40
N HIS A 33 1.39 12.62 5.26
CA HIS A 33 0.30 12.10 6.09
C HIS A 33 -0.40 13.22 6.90
N HIS A 34 0.35 14.23 7.34
CA HIS A 34 -0.17 15.39 8.07
C HIS A 34 -1.15 16.28 7.27
N LYS A 35 -1.22 16.12 5.95
CA LYS A 35 -2.18 16.84 5.09
C LYS A 35 -3.57 16.21 5.11
N PHE A 36 -3.64 14.93 5.46
CA PHE A 36 -4.89 14.18 5.49
C PHE A 36 -5.56 14.32 6.86
N LYS A 37 -6.88 14.33 6.86
CA LYS A 37 -7.70 14.44 8.08
C LYS A 37 -7.64 13.15 8.89
N ILE A 38 -7.67 12.01 8.19
CA ILE A 38 -7.56 10.67 8.75
C ILE A 38 -6.61 9.82 7.92
N GLU A 39 -6.23 8.66 8.45
CA GLU A 39 -5.27 7.78 7.79
C GLU A 39 -5.76 7.36 6.39
N VAL A 40 -4.91 7.53 5.39
CA VAL A 40 -5.06 6.91 4.08
C VAL A 40 -4.19 5.66 4.09
N PHE A 41 -4.81 4.50 3.87
CA PHE A 41 -4.07 3.23 3.87
C PHE A 41 -3.29 3.05 2.57
N GLU A 42 -2.06 2.58 2.74
CA GLU A 42 -1.21 2.10 1.66
C GLU A 42 -1.82 0.87 0.97
N PRO A 43 -1.30 0.48 -0.21
CA PRO A 43 -1.87 -0.62 -0.96
C PRO A 43 -1.89 -1.96 -0.21
N PRO A 44 -2.92 -2.82 -0.46
CA PRO A 44 -3.08 -4.11 0.20
C PRO A 44 -1.84 -4.99 0.21
N MET A 45 -1.02 -4.94 -0.84
CA MET A 45 0.22 -5.72 -0.92
C MET A 45 1.27 -5.37 0.15
N LEU A 46 1.22 -4.17 0.74
CA LEU A 46 2.08 -3.78 1.85
C LEU A 46 1.44 -4.09 3.20
N CYS A 47 0.16 -3.77 3.35
CA CYS A 47 -0.53 -3.82 4.64
C CYS A 47 -1.09 -5.20 5.00
N LEU A 48 -1.37 -6.09 4.02
CA LEU A 48 -1.96 -7.40 4.26
C LEU A 48 -0.92 -8.51 4.25
N THR A 49 -1.20 -9.57 5.02
CA THR A 49 -0.38 -10.78 5.07
C THR A 49 -1.29 -12.00 5.01
N VAL A 50 -1.01 -12.93 4.09
CA VAL A 50 -1.70 -14.22 4.05
C VAL A 50 -1.16 -15.08 5.19
N PRO A 51 -1.99 -15.50 6.18
CA PRO A 51 -1.48 -16.18 7.38
C PRO A 51 -0.74 -17.49 7.10
N ASN A 52 -1.11 -18.18 6.02
CA ASN A 52 -0.45 -19.39 5.56
C ASN A 52 0.16 -19.16 4.18
N SER A 53 1.49 -19.10 4.13
CA SER A 53 2.26 -18.80 2.93
C SER A 53 2.01 -19.76 1.76
N LYS A 54 1.54 -20.99 2.03
CA LYS A 54 1.18 -21.97 1.00
C LYS A 54 0.02 -21.51 0.11
N PHE A 55 -0.78 -20.56 0.57
CA PHE A 55 -1.95 -20.06 -0.16
C PHE A 55 -1.72 -18.69 -0.81
N VAL A 56 -0.53 -18.09 -0.71
CA VAL A 56 -0.27 -16.72 -1.23
C VAL A 56 -0.66 -16.59 -2.70
N HIS A 57 -0.13 -17.45 -3.57
CA HIS A 57 -0.44 -17.42 -5.00
C HIS A 57 -1.93 -17.63 -5.29
N ALA A 58 -2.58 -18.53 -4.54
CA ALA A 58 -4.01 -18.80 -4.73
C ALA A 58 -4.86 -17.58 -4.35
N VAL A 59 -4.49 -16.88 -3.27
CA VAL A 59 -5.15 -15.63 -2.85
C VAL A 59 -4.88 -14.52 -3.85
N GLU A 60 -3.64 -14.33 -4.30
CA GLU A 60 -3.26 -13.26 -5.24
C GLU A 60 -4.00 -13.39 -6.58
N VAL A 61 -4.18 -14.60 -7.11
CA VAL A 61 -4.89 -14.83 -8.38
C VAL A 61 -6.38 -14.47 -8.29
N CYS A 62 -6.97 -14.40 -7.09
CA CYS A 62 -8.35 -13.94 -6.92
C CYS A 62 -8.53 -12.44 -7.14
N PHE A 63 -7.45 -11.66 -7.23
CA PHE A 63 -7.50 -10.21 -7.38
C PHE A 63 -6.74 -9.75 -8.62
N PRO A 64 -7.25 -8.74 -9.35
CA PRO A 64 -6.47 -8.12 -10.40
C PRO A 64 -5.29 -7.36 -9.77
N SER A 65 -4.15 -7.29 -10.47
CA SER A 65 -2.95 -6.59 -9.98
C SER A 65 -3.20 -5.12 -9.64
N SER A 66 -4.20 -4.48 -10.28
CA SER A 66 -4.60 -3.11 -9.95
C SER A 66 -5.20 -2.99 -8.54
N ALA A 67 -6.01 -3.97 -8.10
CA ALA A 67 -6.62 -3.95 -6.78
C ALA A 67 -5.59 -4.08 -5.65
N LEU A 68 -4.49 -4.79 -5.90
CA LEU A 68 -3.39 -4.93 -4.93
C LEU A 68 -2.58 -3.63 -4.75
N LYS A 69 -2.72 -2.68 -5.69
CA LYS A 69 -2.05 -1.37 -5.72
C LYS A 69 -2.96 -0.21 -5.29
N THR A 70 -4.19 -0.49 -4.88
CA THR A 70 -5.19 0.54 -4.55
C THR A 70 -4.91 1.20 -3.20
N PHE A 71 -4.87 2.52 -3.15
CA PHE A 71 -4.88 3.30 -1.91
C PHE A 71 -6.31 3.50 -1.39
N ILE A 72 -6.47 3.53 -0.07
CA ILE A 72 -7.81 3.57 0.55
C ILE A 72 -7.92 4.80 1.43
N ALA A 73 -8.73 5.77 0.99
CA ALA A 73 -9.14 6.90 1.81
C ALA A 73 -10.41 6.55 2.60
N GLN A 74 -10.49 7.02 3.84
CA GLN A 74 -11.60 6.72 4.75
C GLN A 74 -12.71 7.78 4.74
N CYS A 75 -12.49 8.93 4.07
CA CYS A 75 -13.51 9.94 3.85
C CYS A 75 -13.36 10.61 2.47
N GLU A 76 -14.39 11.33 2.05
CA GLU A 76 -14.46 11.96 0.73
C GLU A 76 -13.43 13.08 0.56
N GLU A 77 -13.15 13.84 1.62
CA GLU A 77 -12.18 14.93 1.58
C GLU A 77 -10.75 14.41 1.33
N ASP A 78 -10.35 13.35 2.03
CA ASP A 78 -9.04 12.72 1.85
C ASP A 78 -8.95 11.98 0.51
N TYR A 79 -10.04 11.36 0.05
CA TYR A 79 -10.11 10.78 -1.29
C TYR A 79 -9.91 11.83 -2.40
N SER A 80 -10.55 12.98 -2.25
CA SER A 80 -10.43 14.09 -3.21
C SER A 80 -9.03 14.69 -3.20
N LEU A 81 -8.45 14.88 -2.02
CA LEU A 81 -7.07 15.35 -1.87
C LEU A 81 -6.07 14.37 -2.49
N LEU A 82 -6.25 13.07 -2.26
CA LEU A 82 -5.40 12.03 -2.82
C LEU A 82 -5.43 12.06 -4.36
N ASN A 83 -6.61 12.11 -4.97
CA ASN A 83 -6.75 12.15 -6.44
C ASN A 83 -6.27 13.45 -7.10
N GLN A 84 -6.06 14.53 -6.34
CA GLN A 84 -5.46 15.76 -6.88
C GLN A 84 -3.94 15.70 -6.91
N MET A 85 -3.36 14.82 -6.09
CA MET A 85 -1.91 14.73 -5.87
C MET A 85 -1.29 13.57 -6.66
N LEU A 86 -2.12 12.62 -7.12
CA LEU A 86 -1.77 11.48 -7.97
C LEU A 86 -2.28 11.69 -9.39
#